data_AF-A0A0C2CRX3-F1
#
_entry.id   AF-A0A0C2CRX3-F1
#
_cell.length_a   1.000
_cell.length_b   1.000
_cell.length_c   1.000
_cell.angle_alpha   90.00
_cell.angle_beta   90.00
_cell.angle_gamma   90.00
#
_symmetry.space_group_name_H-M   'P 1'
#
loop_
_entity.id
_entity.type
_entity.pdbx_description
1 polymer ?
#
loop_
_entity_poly.entity_id
_entity_poly.type
_entity_poly.pdbx_seq_one_letter_code
_entity_poly.pdbx_strand_id
1 'polypeptide(L)'
;SGPPNRLFAVGLGFSPPPCPPSRLGIIVMHLRDDDDTSNCHINDNRHHNLHARNDPAKRFTPGDPCVVCGDAASGIHYAVAACNGCKTFFRRVVLENRTYSCKNNGDCIIDKNMRCSCRHCRFKKCIRVGMDRSGCRLFNL
;
A
#
# COMPACT_ATOMS: atom_id res chain seq x y z
N SER A 1 -34.82 -32.78 32.15
CA SER A 1 -33.46 -32.57 31.59
C SER A 1 -33.60 -31.72 30.35
N GLY A 2 -33.14 -30.47 30.44
CA GLY A 2 -33.43 -29.41 29.46
C GLY A 2 -32.68 -29.52 28.12
N PRO A 3 -33.06 -28.69 27.13
CA PRO A 3 -32.36 -28.52 25.85
C PRO A 3 -31.34 -27.35 25.97
N PRO A 4 -30.75 -26.78 24.89
CA PRO A 4 -30.48 -27.26 23.52
C PRO A 4 -28.97 -27.09 23.16
N ASN A 5 -28.53 -27.38 21.92
CA ASN A 5 -27.80 -26.42 21.05
C ASN A 5 -26.77 -27.03 20.05
N ARG A 6 -26.65 -26.29 18.93
CA ARG A 6 -25.56 -26.19 17.95
C ARG A 6 -25.65 -27.25 16.82
N LEU A 7 -25.73 -26.91 15.54
CA LEU A 7 -25.10 -25.82 14.79
C LEU A 7 -26.04 -25.28 13.69
N PHE A 8 -26.50 -24.04 13.84
CA PHE A 8 -26.59 -23.12 12.70
C PHE A 8 -25.58 -22.01 13.00
N ALA A 9 -24.40 -22.08 12.40
CA ALA A 9 -23.44 -20.97 12.42
C ALA A 9 -23.59 -20.20 11.11
N VAL A 10 -24.27 -19.07 11.26
CA VAL A 10 -24.46 -18.00 10.31
C VAL A 10 -23.10 -17.43 9.89
N GLY A 11 -22.96 -17.04 8.62
CA GLY A 11 -22.14 -15.89 8.26
C GLY A 11 -20.65 -16.13 8.00
N LEU A 12 -20.33 -16.24 6.71
CA LEU A 12 -19.03 -15.92 6.14
C LEU A 12 -18.63 -14.49 6.54
N GLY A 13 -17.61 -14.38 7.38
CA GLY A 13 -17.05 -13.10 7.81
C GLY A 13 -15.60 -13.28 8.24
N PHE A 14 -14.77 -13.87 7.38
CA PHE A 14 -13.32 -13.87 7.58
C PHE A 14 -12.77 -12.47 7.36
N SER A 15 -12.88 -11.63 8.39
CA SER A 15 -12.02 -10.44 8.50
C SER A 15 -10.56 -10.92 8.55
N PRO A 16 -9.70 -10.51 7.61
CA PRO A 16 -8.29 -10.89 7.65
C PRO A 16 -7.65 -10.32 8.93
N PRO A 17 -6.81 -11.09 9.64
CA PRO A 17 -6.17 -10.62 10.85
C PRO A 17 -5.28 -9.39 10.55
N PRO A 18 -5.27 -8.37 11.43
CA PRO A 18 -4.32 -7.28 11.33
C PRO A 18 -2.89 -7.85 11.35
N CYS A 19 -2.06 -7.37 10.43
CA CYS A 19 -0.72 -7.90 10.24
C CYS A 19 0.10 -7.65 11.54
N PRO A 20 0.71 -8.68 12.15
CA PRO A 20 1.36 -8.53 13.45
C PRO A 20 2.54 -7.55 13.37
N PRO A 21 2.69 -6.62 14.32
CA PRO A 21 3.93 -5.86 14.46
C PRO A 21 5.03 -6.84 14.87
N SER A 22 6.11 -6.90 14.09
CA SER A 22 7.33 -7.61 14.45
C SER A 22 7.93 -6.98 15.71
N ARG A 23 7.69 -7.62 16.85
CA ARG A 23 8.15 -7.26 18.19
C ARG A 23 9.66 -7.46 18.31
N LEU A 24 10.41 -6.37 18.45
CA LEU A 24 11.58 -6.28 19.33
C LEU A 24 11.60 -4.85 19.87
N GLY A 25 11.39 -4.68 21.18
CA GLY A 25 11.17 -3.38 21.82
C GLY A 25 12.46 -2.68 22.24
N ILE A 26 12.38 -1.35 22.39
CA ILE A 26 13.17 -0.46 23.25
C ILE A 26 12.60 0.97 23.09
N ILE A 27 12.10 1.53 24.20
CA ILE A 27 11.81 2.94 24.57
C ILE A 27 11.19 3.92 23.54
N VAL A 28 10.09 4.54 23.98
CA VAL A 28 9.35 5.67 23.40
C VAL A 28 10.09 6.49 22.34
N MET A 29 9.74 6.22 21.09
CA MET A 29 9.48 7.32 20.19
C MET A 29 7.96 7.42 20.15
N HIS A 30 7.42 8.49 20.73
CA HIS A 30 6.46 9.27 19.97
C HIS A 30 7.13 9.53 18.61
N LEU A 31 7.03 8.57 17.69
CA LEU A 31 7.12 8.85 16.28
C LEU A 31 5.92 9.74 16.09
N ARG A 32 6.19 11.04 16.21
CA ARG A 32 5.35 12.07 15.65
C ARG A 32 4.79 11.49 14.36
N ASP A 33 3.48 11.55 14.23
CA ASP A 33 2.85 11.68 12.94
C ASP A 33 3.40 12.96 12.29
N ASP A 34 4.70 12.97 11.97
CA ASP A 34 5.33 13.91 11.08
C ASP A 34 4.79 13.48 9.72
N ASP A 35 3.66 14.09 9.41
CA ASP A 35 3.18 14.47 8.11
C ASP A 35 4.32 14.48 7.06
N ASP A 36 4.69 13.30 6.57
CA ASP A 36 5.36 13.14 5.27
C ASP A 36 4.33 13.47 4.16
N THR A 37 3.51 14.51 4.34
CA THR A 37 3.02 15.29 3.22
C THR A 37 4.28 15.95 2.65
N SER A 38 4.99 15.18 1.84
CA SER A 38 5.82 15.74 0.78
C SER A 38 4.85 16.50 -0.14
N ASN A 39 4.49 17.70 0.31
CA ASN A 39 3.69 18.65 -0.41
C ASN A 39 4.57 19.13 -1.56
N CYS A 40 4.44 18.47 -2.71
CA CYS A 40 4.84 19.12 -3.95
C CYS A 40 3.85 20.28 -4.16
N HIS A 41 4.12 21.43 -3.53
CA HIS A 41 3.43 22.67 -3.81
C HIS A 41 3.62 22.98 -5.30
N ILE A 42 2.67 22.59 -6.13
CA ILE A 42 2.52 23.16 -7.47
C ILE A 42 1.36 24.15 -7.41
N ASN A 43 1.72 25.42 -7.32
CA ASN A 43 0.81 26.53 -7.49
C ASN A 43 0.47 26.67 -8.97
N ASP A 44 -0.72 26.26 -9.41
CA ASP A 44 -1.22 26.69 -10.72
C ASP A 44 -2.74 26.77 -10.77
N ASN A 45 -3.17 27.99 -11.11
CA ASN A 45 -4.52 28.48 -11.28
C ASN A 45 -4.89 28.31 -12.76
N ARG A 46 -5.69 27.29 -13.16
CA ARG A 46 -6.38 27.24 -14.48
C ARG A 46 -7.41 26.10 -14.62
N HIS A 47 -8.42 26.43 -15.42
CA HIS A 47 -9.74 25.82 -15.66
C HIS A 47 -9.78 24.38 -16.20
N HIS A 48 -10.89 23.68 -15.88
CA HIS A 48 -11.27 22.32 -16.27
C HIS A 48 -11.36 22.06 -17.80
N ASN A 49 -10.81 20.93 -18.28
CA ASN A 49 -11.48 20.06 -19.27
C ASN A 49 -10.88 18.64 -19.31
N LEU A 50 -11.75 17.61 -19.34
CA LEU A 50 -11.43 16.17 -19.35
C LEU A 50 -11.29 15.64 -20.78
N HIS A 51 -10.09 15.21 -21.20
CA HIS A 51 -9.92 14.12 -22.19
C HIS A 51 -8.62 13.35 -21.90
N ALA A 52 -8.74 12.02 -21.79
CA ALA A 52 -7.72 11.12 -21.28
C ALA A 52 -6.65 10.72 -22.32
N ARG A 53 -5.38 11.08 -22.09
CA ARG A 53 -4.15 10.28 -22.34
C ARG A 53 -2.92 11.06 -21.82
N ASN A 54 -2.07 10.39 -21.04
CA ASN A 54 -0.63 10.65 -20.88
C ASN A 54 -0.15 12.06 -20.46
N ASP A 55 -0.45 12.46 -19.23
CA ASP A 55 0.32 13.50 -18.53
C ASP A 55 1.20 12.88 -17.43
N PRO A 56 2.55 13.07 -17.45
CA PRO A 56 3.47 12.52 -16.45
C PRO A 56 3.42 13.25 -15.09
N ALA A 57 2.40 14.07 -14.85
CA ALA A 57 2.21 14.83 -13.61
C ALA A 57 0.78 14.67 -13.07
N LYS A 58 0.31 13.43 -12.87
CA LYS A 58 -0.92 13.21 -12.10
C LYS A 58 -0.65 13.68 -10.66
N ARG A 59 -1.04 14.92 -10.37
CA ARG A 59 -1.08 15.47 -9.01
C ARG A 59 -1.95 14.53 -8.17
N PHE A 60 -1.40 14.06 -7.06
CA PHE A 60 -2.14 13.23 -6.11
C PHE A 60 -3.35 14.01 -5.60
N THR A 61 -4.51 13.38 -5.63
CA THR A 61 -5.74 13.92 -5.04
C THR A 61 -6.08 13.18 -3.75
N PRO A 62 -6.46 13.87 -2.66
CA PRO A 62 -6.98 13.22 -1.47
C PRO A 62 -8.15 12.30 -1.84
N GLY A 63 -8.03 11.02 -1.49
CA GLY A 63 -9.00 9.99 -1.90
C GLY A 63 -8.56 9.11 -3.06
N ASP A 64 -7.43 9.41 -3.73
CA ASP A 64 -6.85 8.50 -4.71
C ASP A 64 -6.56 7.12 -4.07
N PRO A 65 -6.86 6.00 -4.76
CA PRO A 65 -6.55 4.67 -4.25
C PRO A 65 -5.06 4.34 -4.41
N CYS A 66 -4.53 3.59 -3.44
CA CYS A 66 -3.19 3.01 -3.50
C CYS A 66 -3.08 2.08 -4.73
N VAL A 67 -2.18 2.39 -5.66
CA VAL A 67 -2.04 1.62 -6.91
C VAL A 67 -1.59 0.17 -6.67
N VAL A 68 -1.04 -0.14 -5.48
CA VAL A 68 -0.63 -1.49 -5.10
C VAL A 68 -1.79 -2.34 -4.58
N CYS A 69 -2.65 -1.80 -3.71
CA CYS A 69 -3.65 -2.63 -3.00
C CYS A 69 -5.06 -2.04 -2.96
N GLY A 70 -5.30 -0.87 -3.55
CA GLY A 70 -6.61 -0.21 -3.60
C GLY A 70 -7.09 0.40 -2.28
N ASP A 71 -6.31 0.34 -1.20
CA ASP A 71 -6.61 1.05 0.05
C ASP A 71 -6.43 2.56 -0.12
N ALA A 72 -6.98 3.39 0.76
CA ALA A 72 -6.85 4.84 0.66
C ALA A 72 -5.36 5.24 0.66
N ALA A 73 -4.89 5.93 -0.41
CA ALA A 73 -3.54 6.42 -0.44
C ALA A 73 -3.40 7.64 0.48
N SER A 74 -2.27 7.71 1.17
CA SER A 74 -1.91 8.85 2.02
C SER A 74 -1.10 9.90 1.27
N GLY A 75 -0.61 9.59 0.07
CA GLY A 75 0.19 10.48 -0.76
C GLY A 75 0.95 9.75 -1.85
N ILE A 76 1.85 10.46 -2.51
CA ILE A 76 2.86 9.87 -3.39
C ILE A 76 4.04 9.38 -2.53
N HIS A 77 4.29 8.08 -2.54
CA HIS A 77 5.42 7.46 -1.87
C HIS A 77 6.20 6.62 -2.88
N TYR A 78 7.51 6.86 -2.98
CA TYR A 78 8.38 6.17 -3.92
C TYR A 78 7.87 6.28 -5.38
N ALA A 79 7.54 7.51 -5.80
CA ALA A 79 7.03 7.86 -7.14
C ALA A 79 5.60 7.41 -7.50
N VAL A 80 4.82 6.80 -6.58
CA VAL A 80 3.43 6.37 -6.87
C VAL A 80 2.45 6.67 -5.74
N ALA A 81 1.16 6.80 -6.06
CA ALA A 81 0.11 6.94 -5.04
C ALA A 81 -0.02 5.66 -4.20
N ALA A 82 0.29 5.75 -2.89
CA ALA A 82 0.36 4.60 -2.02
C ALA A 82 -0.23 4.87 -0.63
N CYS A 83 -0.75 3.81 -0.01
CA CYS A 83 -1.15 3.84 1.39
C CYS A 83 0.04 3.63 2.34
N ASN A 84 -0.12 4.00 3.62
CA ASN A 84 0.89 3.82 4.66
C ASN A 84 1.40 2.37 4.77
N GLY A 85 0.50 1.40 4.62
CA GLY A 85 0.87 -0.01 4.66
C GLY A 85 1.84 -0.42 3.55
N CYS A 86 1.66 0.08 2.33
CA CYS A 86 2.55 -0.22 1.21
C CYS A 86 3.83 0.62 1.24
N LYS A 87 3.77 1.88 1.69
CA LYS A 87 4.94 2.73 1.99
C LYS A 87 5.91 2.01 2.93
N THR A 88 5.44 1.63 4.12
CA THR A 88 6.27 1.01 5.15
C THR A 88 6.75 -0.37 4.76
N PHE A 89 5.90 -1.16 4.10
CA PHE A 89 6.29 -2.46 3.57
C PHE A 89 7.46 -2.31 2.59
N PHE A 90 7.30 -1.49 1.55
CA PHE A 90 8.33 -1.29 0.53
C PHE A 90 9.66 -0.85 1.14
N ARG A 91 9.64 0.15 2.04
CA ARG A 91 10.83 0.61 2.79
C ARG A 91 11.58 -0.54 3.47
N ARG A 92 10.87 -1.39 4.21
CA ARG A 92 11.49 -2.52 4.95
C ARG A 92 12.10 -3.54 4.02
N VAL A 93 11.40 -3.94 2.95
CA VAL A 93 11.93 -4.94 2.00
C VAL A 93 13.23 -4.43 1.38
N VAL A 94 13.22 -3.16 1.02
CA VAL A 94 14.29 -2.48 0.31
C VAL A 94 15.53 -2.23 1.16
N LEU A 95 15.36 -1.73 2.38
CA LEU A 95 16.48 -1.36 3.26
C LEU A 95 17.13 -2.57 3.93
N GLU A 96 16.34 -3.60 4.20
CA GLU A 96 16.81 -4.82 4.85
C GLU A 96 17.10 -5.94 3.83
N ASN A 97 17.05 -5.63 2.53
CA ASN A 97 17.23 -6.58 1.41
C ASN A 97 16.43 -7.88 1.59
N ARG A 98 15.18 -7.79 2.10
CA ARG A 98 14.38 -8.99 2.36
C ARG A 98 13.95 -9.63 1.05
N THR A 99 14.15 -10.94 0.95
CA THR A 99 13.63 -11.75 -0.15
C THR A 99 12.45 -12.58 0.34
N TYR A 100 11.39 -12.64 -0.46
CA TYR A 100 10.20 -13.45 -0.16
C TYR A 100 9.94 -14.42 -1.31
N SER A 101 9.48 -15.62 -0.97
CA SER A 101 9.03 -16.63 -1.93
C SER A 101 7.51 -16.73 -1.94
N CYS A 102 6.92 -16.87 -3.13
CA CYS A 102 5.50 -17.17 -3.26
C CYS A 102 5.22 -18.63 -2.89
N LYS A 103 4.08 -18.90 -2.26
CA LYS A 103 3.59 -20.28 -2.01
C LYS A 103 2.68 -20.81 -3.12
N ASN A 104 2.35 -19.97 -4.09
CA ASN A 104 1.49 -20.25 -5.24
C ASN A 104 2.30 -19.93 -6.52
N ASN A 105 1.65 -19.49 -7.59
CA ASN A 105 2.27 -19.29 -8.90
C ASN A 105 2.92 -17.91 -9.09
N GLY A 106 3.13 -17.13 -8.02
CA GLY A 106 3.74 -15.80 -8.13
C GLY A 106 2.82 -14.68 -8.62
N ASP A 107 1.51 -14.95 -8.77
CA ASP A 107 0.50 -13.99 -9.27
C ASP A 107 -0.71 -13.84 -8.32
N CYS A 108 -0.46 -13.90 -7.02
CA CYS A 108 -1.51 -13.67 -6.01
C CYS A 108 -2.14 -12.28 -6.19
N ILE A 109 -3.46 -12.21 -6.07
CA ILE A 109 -4.20 -10.95 -6.08
C ILE A 109 -3.83 -10.15 -4.82
N ILE A 110 -3.58 -8.85 -4.98
CA ILE A 110 -3.21 -7.93 -3.91
C ILE A 110 -4.27 -6.84 -3.82
N ASP A 111 -5.10 -6.92 -2.79
CA ASP A 111 -6.11 -5.93 -2.41
C ASP A 111 -5.91 -5.48 -0.95
N LYS A 112 -6.81 -4.64 -0.43
CA LYS A 112 -6.74 -4.14 0.95
C LYS A 112 -6.78 -5.25 2.00
N ASN A 113 -7.53 -6.32 1.74
CA ASN A 113 -7.87 -7.38 2.69
C ASN A 113 -6.82 -8.50 2.70
N MET A 114 -6.29 -8.90 1.54
CA MET A 114 -5.34 -10.02 1.37
C MET A 114 -3.92 -9.60 1.01
N ARG A 115 -3.58 -8.30 1.01
CA ARG A 115 -2.18 -7.85 0.80
C ARG A 115 -1.15 -8.44 1.79
N CYS A 116 -1.57 -8.96 2.95
CA CYS A 116 -0.67 -9.63 3.89
C CYS A 116 -0.50 -11.14 3.61
N SER A 117 -1.32 -11.74 2.74
CA SER A 117 -1.29 -13.17 2.42
C SER A 117 -0.04 -13.58 1.63
N CYS A 118 0.45 -12.73 0.73
CA CYS A 118 1.65 -13.03 -0.07
C CYS A 118 2.60 -11.83 -0.20
N ARG A 119 3.67 -11.84 0.61
CA ARG A 119 4.69 -10.79 0.61
C ARG A 119 5.48 -10.72 -0.69
N HIS A 120 5.74 -11.87 -1.32
CA HIS A 120 6.38 -11.94 -2.64
C HIS A 120 5.59 -11.19 -3.70
N CYS A 121 4.32 -11.55 -3.90
CA CYS A 121 3.47 -10.94 -4.93
C CYS A 121 3.18 -9.47 -4.61
N ARG A 122 3.07 -9.10 -3.33
CA ARG A 122 2.95 -7.69 -2.92
C ARG A 122 4.17 -6.88 -3.35
N PHE A 123 5.38 -7.37 -3.07
CA PHE A 123 6.61 -6.68 -3.46
C PHE A 123 6.79 -6.64 -4.97
N LYS A 124 6.54 -7.75 -5.68
CA LYS A 124 6.49 -7.82 -7.15
C LYS A 124 5.54 -6.76 -7.72
N LYS A 125 4.35 -6.59 -7.13
CA LYS A 125 3.39 -5.56 -7.54
C LYS A 125 3.89 -4.14 -7.25
N CYS A 126 4.54 -3.88 -6.10
CA CYS A 126 5.16 -2.59 -5.80
C CYS A 126 6.13 -2.15 -6.91
N ILE A 127 7.04 -3.04 -7.31
CA ILE A 127 7.99 -2.75 -8.39
C ILE A 127 7.26 -2.55 -9.73
N ARG A 128 6.29 -3.41 -10.05
CA ARG A 128 5.52 -3.34 -11.31
C ARG A 128 4.76 -2.03 -11.50
N VAL A 129 4.24 -1.44 -10.41
CA VAL A 129 3.54 -0.15 -10.49
C VAL A 129 4.49 1.05 -10.51
N GLY A 130 5.80 0.83 -10.37
CA GLY A 130 6.81 1.90 -10.41
C GLY A 130 7.29 2.39 -9.05
N MET A 131 7.11 1.62 -7.95
CA MET A 131 7.78 1.98 -6.70
C MET A 131 9.29 1.83 -6.86
N ASP A 132 10.02 2.94 -6.76
CA ASP A 132 11.48 2.96 -6.82
C ASP A 132 12.07 3.61 -5.56
N ARG A 133 13.15 2.99 -5.05
CA ARG A 133 14.04 3.58 -4.05
C ARG A 133 14.48 4.99 -4.41
N SER A 134 14.76 5.19 -5.70
CA SER A 134 15.32 6.46 -6.18
C SER A 134 14.31 7.60 -6.15
N GLY A 135 13.00 7.31 -6.01
CA GLY A 135 11.92 8.32 -5.94
C GLY A 135 11.75 9.19 -7.19
N CYS A 136 12.72 9.15 -8.11
CA CYS A 136 12.85 10.01 -9.26
C CYS A 136 13.53 9.22 -10.38
N ARG A 137 12.73 8.66 -11.29
CA ARG A 137 13.15 8.51 -12.68
C ARG A 137 12.14 9.24 -13.53
N LEU A 138 12.37 10.55 -13.69
CA LEU A 138 11.89 11.27 -14.84
C LEU A 138 12.37 10.51 -16.09
N PHE A 139 11.42 10.23 -16.98
CA PHE A 139 11.62 9.59 -18.27
C PHE A 139 12.82 10.22 -19.00
N ASN A 140 13.79 9.40 -19.39
CA ASN A 140 14.76 9.72 -20.43
C ASN A 140 15.00 8.44 -21.23
N LEU A 141 14.37 8.38 -22.42
CA LEU A 141 14.85 7.74 -23.64
C LEU A 141 14.23 8.51 -24.81
#